data_AF-A0A1T4Y1A5-F1
#
_entry.id   AF-A0A1T4Y1A5-F1
#
_cell.length_a   1.000
_cell.length_b   1.000
_cell.length_c   1.000
_cell.angle_alpha   90.00
_cell.angle_beta   90.00
_cell.angle_gamma   90.00
#
_symmetry.space_group_name_H-M   'P 1'
#
loop_
_entity.id
_entity.type
_entity.pdbx_description
1 polymer ?
#
loop_
_entity_poly.entity_id
_entity_poly.type
_entity_poly.pdbx_seq_one_letter_code
_entity_poly.pdbx_strand_id
1 'polypeptide(L)'
;MDVIGKIEIRLPSAFSGSLLGVFGHGVLFPCGAGETVQSVLRNRLRLDAGYIEQRIRTVFVNGSPVDELEQAVLGDGDELALAGALPGLVGICMGRCSPVAGFRQGITYAAGEEERSAGLIRLKLFNTVAVEIGRRVLEQGVLLDLQKILRMLSTIGSDRRLSDTPQGSDWECVCFDDNRDEVVSVQEAAKRLEDLPATKDQGMWVVVRSVM
;
A
#
# COMPACT_ATOMS: atom_id res chain seq x y z
N MET A 1 -12.78 -13.83 5.53
CA MET A 1 -12.35 -12.94 4.42
C MET A 1 -11.92 -13.87 3.32
N ASP A 2 -12.70 -13.96 2.25
CA ASP A 2 -12.49 -14.99 1.23
C ASP A 2 -11.55 -14.45 0.16
N VAL A 3 -10.36 -15.06 0.10
CA VAL A 3 -9.37 -14.80 -0.94
C VAL A 3 -9.72 -15.69 -2.11
N ILE A 4 -10.11 -15.06 -3.20
CA ILE A 4 -10.69 -15.73 -4.38
C ILE A 4 -9.67 -15.98 -5.49
N GLY A 5 -8.43 -15.50 -5.29
CA GLY A 5 -7.36 -15.68 -6.24
C GLY A 5 -6.08 -14.96 -5.81
N LYS A 6 -5.00 -15.26 -6.52
CA LYS A 6 -3.71 -14.58 -6.38
C LYS A 6 -3.25 -14.10 -7.75
N ILE A 7 -2.76 -12.87 -7.80
CA ILE A 7 -2.18 -12.28 -9.00
C ILE A 7 -0.79 -11.80 -8.69
N GLU A 8 0.17 -12.18 -9.53
CA GLU A 8 1.49 -11.60 -9.53
C GLU A 8 1.60 -10.64 -10.72
N ILE A 9 2.02 -9.42 -10.47
CA ILE A 9 2.15 -8.39 -11.50
C ILE A 9 3.65 -8.11 -11.64
N ARG A 10 4.21 -8.26 -12.85
CA ARG A 10 5.53 -7.71 -13.14
C ARG A 10 5.37 -6.23 -13.40
N LEU A 11 5.83 -5.43 -12.43
CA LEU A 11 5.90 -4.00 -12.57
C LEU A 11 7.20 -3.64 -13.32
N PRO A 12 7.17 -2.72 -14.29
CA PRO A 12 8.39 -2.18 -14.87
C PRO A 12 9.28 -1.55 -13.78
N SER A 13 10.56 -1.37 -14.10
CA SER A 13 11.56 -0.80 -13.19
C SER A 13 11.17 0.58 -12.64
N ALA A 14 10.43 1.38 -13.42
CA ALA A 14 9.87 2.65 -13.00
C ALA A 14 8.41 2.49 -12.53
N PHE A 15 8.16 2.77 -11.24
CA PHE A 15 6.81 2.79 -10.69
C PHE A 15 6.02 3.98 -11.25
N SER A 16 4.95 3.72 -12.01
CA SER A 16 4.14 4.78 -12.64
C SER A 16 3.24 5.49 -11.63
N GLY A 17 3.02 6.79 -11.82
CA GLY A 17 2.05 7.58 -11.07
C GLY A 17 0.61 7.07 -11.19
N SER A 18 0.30 6.25 -12.20
CA SER A 18 -1.01 5.62 -12.37
C SER A 18 -1.41 4.71 -11.19
N LEU A 19 -0.42 4.16 -10.47
CA LEU A 19 -0.65 3.31 -9.30
C LEU A 19 -0.89 4.10 -7.99
N LEU A 20 -0.71 5.42 -7.99
CA LEU A 20 -0.88 6.26 -6.80
C LEU A 20 -2.31 6.26 -6.26
N GLY A 21 -3.30 6.20 -7.15
CA GLY A 21 -4.71 6.16 -6.76
C GLY A 21 -5.05 4.96 -5.87
N VAL A 22 -4.41 3.82 -6.12
CA VAL A 22 -4.63 2.59 -5.33
C VAL A 22 -4.18 2.78 -3.89
N PHE A 23 -3.00 3.37 -3.71
CA PHE A 23 -2.44 3.62 -2.38
C PHE A 23 -3.18 4.68 -1.58
N GLY A 24 -3.75 5.70 -2.23
CA GLY A 24 -4.55 6.72 -1.56
C GLY A 24 -5.82 6.14 -0.90
N HIS A 25 -6.45 5.15 -1.52
CA HIS A 25 -7.62 4.44 -0.97
C HIS A 25 -7.27 3.33 0.03
N GLY A 26 -5.99 3.02 0.16
CA GLY A 26 -5.45 2.01 1.05
C GLY A 26 -5.51 0.60 0.48
N VAL A 27 -4.44 -0.15 0.76
CA VAL A 27 -4.27 -1.57 0.47
C VAL A 27 -4.23 -2.34 1.79
N LEU A 28 -4.67 -3.60 1.81
CA LEU A 28 -4.53 -4.40 3.01
C LEU A 28 -3.14 -5.02 3.05
N PHE A 29 -2.43 -4.79 4.15
CA PHE A 29 -1.04 -5.17 4.36
C PHE A 29 -0.94 -6.08 5.60
N PRO A 30 -0.30 -7.24 5.52
CA PRO A 30 -0.14 -8.13 6.67
C PRO A 30 0.73 -7.49 7.76
N CYS A 31 0.29 -7.60 9.01
CA CYS A 31 0.97 -7.09 10.19
C CYS A 31 1.03 -8.15 11.30
N GLY A 32 2.17 -8.24 11.98
CA GLY A 32 2.35 -9.13 13.12
C GLY A 32 1.70 -8.59 14.40
N ALA A 33 1.47 -9.47 15.38
CA ALA A 33 1.00 -9.06 16.70
C ALA A 33 2.06 -8.20 17.39
N GLY A 34 1.63 -7.08 17.98
CA GLY A 34 2.54 -6.15 18.66
C GLY A 34 3.55 -5.47 17.74
N GLU A 35 3.36 -5.52 16.42
CA GLU A 35 4.32 -4.92 15.48
C GLU A 35 4.19 -3.39 15.48
N THR A 36 5.31 -2.71 15.68
CA THR A 36 5.34 -1.24 15.72
C THR A 36 5.41 -0.66 14.31
N VAL A 37 5.00 0.59 14.13
CA VAL A 37 5.18 1.31 12.86
C VAL A 37 6.64 1.27 12.43
N GLN A 38 7.57 1.47 13.37
CA GLN A 38 9.01 1.39 13.09
C GLN A 38 9.43 0.01 12.56
N SER A 39 8.93 -1.08 13.15
CA SER A 39 9.22 -2.45 12.68
C SER A 39 8.66 -2.69 11.28
N VAL A 40 7.43 -2.26 11.00
CA VAL A 40 6.84 -2.40 9.66
C VAL A 40 7.71 -1.69 8.62
N LEU A 41 8.11 -0.44 8.87
CA LEU A 41 8.92 0.34 7.94
C LEU A 41 10.32 -0.26 7.72
N ARG A 42 11.01 -0.62 8.81
CA ARG A 42 12.41 -1.07 8.77
C ARG A 42 12.54 -2.54 8.36
N ASN A 43 11.71 -3.42 8.89
CA ASN A 43 11.89 -4.86 8.76
C ASN A 43 11.07 -5.42 7.59
N ARG A 44 9.80 -5.02 7.45
CA ARG A 44 8.93 -5.53 6.36
C ARG A 44 9.15 -4.77 5.07
N LEU A 45 9.15 -3.44 5.11
CA LEU A 45 9.39 -2.61 3.92
C LEU A 45 10.88 -2.38 3.63
N ARG A 46 11.78 -2.83 4.53
CA ARG A 46 13.24 -2.78 4.38
C ARG A 46 13.75 -1.38 4.06
N LEU A 47 13.11 -0.36 4.63
CA LEU A 47 13.51 1.02 4.45
C LEU A 47 14.71 1.33 5.34
N ASP A 48 15.66 2.07 4.81
CA ASP A 48 16.80 2.51 5.60
C ASP A 48 16.37 3.60 6.60
N ALA A 49 17.12 3.72 7.70
CA ALA A 49 16.81 4.66 8.76
C ALA A 49 16.79 6.12 8.27
N GLY A 50 17.70 6.49 7.35
CA GLY A 50 17.77 7.84 6.78
C GLY A 50 16.52 8.17 5.97
N TYR A 51 16.02 7.24 5.18
CA TYR A 51 14.77 7.39 4.43
C TYR A 51 13.59 7.56 5.38
N ILE A 52 13.46 6.69 6.40
CA ILE A 52 12.39 6.79 7.40
C ILE A 52 12.43 8.18 8.06
N GLU A 53 13.59 8.61 8.55
CA GLU A 53 13.77 9.87 9.25
C GLU A 53 13.59 11.11 8.38
N GLN A 54 14.04 11.09 7.14
CA GLN A 54 14.08 12.30 6.31
C GLN A 54 12.90 12.41 5.36
N ARG A 55 12.39 11.29 4.85
CA ARG A 55 11.36 11.24 3.80
C ARG A 55 9.96 10.97 4.35
N ILE A 56 9.78 10.11 5.35
CA ILE A 56 8.46 9.81 5.92
C ILE A 56 8.14 10.85 7.01
N ARG A 57 7.64 12.03 6.65
CA ARG A 57 7.43 13.13 7.60
C ARG A 57 6.07 13.12 8.28
N THR A 58 5.10 12.42 7.71
CA THR A 58 3.76 12.35 8.27
C THR A 58 3.35 10.88 8.38
N VAL A 59 2.94 10.51 9.59
CA VAL A 59 2.51 9.17 9.95
C VAL A 59 1.23 9.31 10.74
N PHE A 60 0.18 8.59 10.34
CA PHE A 60 -1.04 8.48 11.12
C PHE A 60 -1.37 7.01 11.38
N VAL A 61 -1.84 6.73 12.59
CA VAL A 61 -2.52 5.48 12.94
C VAL A 61 -3.95 5.81 13.30
N ASN A 62 -4.92 5.25 12.59
CA ASN A 62 -6.35 5.51 12.76
C ASN A 62 -6.72 7.01 12.73
N GLY A 63 -6.01 7.79 11.89
CA GLY A 63 -6.20 9.23 11.77
C GLY A 63 -5.48 10.08 12.83
N SER A 64 -4.84 9.45 13.82
CA SER A 64 -4.04 10.12 14.85
C SER A 64 -2.59 10.27 14.43
N PRO A 65 -2.02 11.49 14.44
CA PRO A 65 -0.60 11.74 14.16
C PRO A 65 0.30 10.96 15.11
N VAL A 66 1.35 10.33 14.59
CA VAL A 66 2.34 9.58 15.38
C VAL A 66 3.67 10.33 15.41
N ASP A 67 4.18 10.58 16.60
CA ASP A 67 5.51 11.15 16.82
C ASP A 67 6.58 10.09 17.11
N GLU A 68 6.22 9.06 17.90
CA GLU A 68 7.13 7.97 18.29
C GLU A 68 6.77 6.66 17.58
N LEU A 69 7.51 6.32 16.53
CA LEU A 69 7.22 5.17 15.67
C LEU A 69 7.42 3.83 16.37
N GLU A 70 8.31 3.80 17.36
CA GLU A 70 8.62 2.63 18.20
C GLU A 70 7.51 2.34 19.22
N GLN A 71 6.72 3.35 19.60
CA GLN A 71 5.61 3.19 20.54
C GLN A 71 4.25 2.98 19.85
N ALA A 72 4.15 3.35 18.58
CA ALA A 72 2.94 3.13 17.79
C ALA A 72 2.81 1.67 17.37
N VAL A 73 2.10 0.90 18.17
CA VAL A 73 1.77 -0.50 17.88
C VAL A 73 0.58 -0.56 16.93
N LEU A 74 0.63 -1.47 15.98
CA LEU A 74 -0.42 -1.77 15.00
C LEU A 74 -1.08 -3.11 15.34
N GLY A 75 -2.36 -3.23 14.99
CA GLY A 75 -3.13 -4.46 15.11
C GLY A 75 -4.08 -4.66 13.94
N ASP A 76 -4.76 -5.80 13.94
CA ASP A 76 -5.74 -6.13 12.91
C ASP A 76 -6.80 -5.03 12.75
N GLY A 77 -7.08 -4.63 11.50
CA GLY A 77 -8.04 -3.61 11.16
C GLY A 77 -7.57 -2.16 11.26
N ASP A 78 -6.39 -1.90 11.84
CA ASP A 78 -5.85 -0.53 11.94
C ASP A 78 -5.58 0.08 10.56
N GLU A 79 -5.66 1.40 10.48
CA GLU A 79 -5.23 2.17 9.33
C GLU A 79 -3.89 2.87 9.59
N LEU A 80 -2.89 2.58 8.76
CA LEU A 80 -1.60 3.26 8.74
C LEU A 80 -1.50 4.14 7.49
N ALA A 81 -1.37 5.45 7.67
CA ALA A 81 -1.14 6.38 6.57
C ALA A 81 0.26 6.98 6.62
N LEU A 82 0.99 6.91 5.51
CA LEU A 82 2.35 7.41 5.36
C LEU A 82 2.43 8.47 4.26
N ALA A 83 3.09 9.57 4.57
CA ALA A 83 3.34 10.63 3.59
C ALA A 83 4.69 11.33 3.86
N GLY A 84 5.20 11.97 2.82
CA GLY A 84 6.24 12.99 2.92
C GLY A 84 5.74 14.27 3.60
N ALA A 85 6.46 15.38 3.39
CA ALA A 85 6.04 16.66 3.95
C ALA A 85 4.69 17.10 3.38
N LEU A 86 3.75 17.45 4.26
CA LEU A 86 2.49 18.08 3.89
C LEU A 86 2.65 19.61 3.90
N PRO A 87 2.25 20.33 2.84
CA PRO A 87 2.40 21.78 2.78
C PRO A 87 1.42 22.51 3.71
N GLY A 88 1.77 23.77 4.04
CA GLY A 88 0.93 24.66 4.83
C GLY A 88 1.02 24.43 6.35
N LEU A 89 0.47 25.38 7.12
CA LEU A 89 0.57 25.36 8.59
C LEU A 89 -0.02 24.08 9.20
N VAL A 90 -1.19 23.66 8.72
CA VAL A 90 -1.83 22.42 9.17
C VAL A 90 -0.97 21.21 8.82
N GLY A 91 -0.42 21.14 7.60
CA GLY A 91 0.44 20.03 7.18
C GLY A 91 1.72 19.94 8.02
N ILE A 92 2.38 21.08 8.25
CA ILE A 92 3.55 21.17 9.14
C ILE A 92 3.18 20.74 10.56
N CYS A 93 2.02 21.18 11.05
CA CYS A 93 1.52 20.77 12.36
C CYS A 93 1.29 19.26 12.42
N MET A 94 0.79 18.61 11.36
CA MET A 94 0.56 17.16 11.24
C MET A 94 1.82 16.32 10.96
N GLY A 95 2.98 16.93 10.71
CA GLY A 95 4.25 16.22 10.61
C GLY A 95 4.74 15.67 11.95
N ARG A 96 5.38 14.51 11.96
CA ARG A 96 6.01 13.97 13.17
C ARG A 96 7.18 14.85 13.62
N CYS A 97 7.38 14.93 14.93
CA CYS A 97 8.39 15.77 15.58
C CYS A 97 8.32 17.24 15.13
N SER A 98 7.11 17.74 14.87
CA SER A 98 6.91 19.12 14.43
C SER A 98 7.13 20.10 15.57
N PRO A 99 7.84 21.23 15.36
CA PRO A 99 8.03 22.26 16.39
C PRO A 99 6.72 22.93 16.81
N VAL A 100 5.64 22.73 16.05
CA VAL A 100 4.29 23.22 16.35
C VAL A 100 3.29 22.09 16.63
N ALA A 101 3.78 20.91 17.04
CA ALA A 101 2.94 19.76 17.42
C ALA A 101 2.02 20.06 18.62
N GLY A 102 2.30 21.12 19.40
CA GLY A 102 1.44 21.58 20.50
C GLY A 102 -0.01 21.86 20.07
N PHE A 103 -0.25 22.25 18.82
CA PHE A 103 -1.60 22.55 18.32
C PHE A 103 -2.49 21.30 18.10
N ARG A 104 -1.93 20.10 18.14
CA ARG A 104 -2.65 18.84 17.87
C ARG A 104 -2.61 17.84 19.02
N GLN A 105 -2.19 18.26 20.22
CA GLN A 105 -2.01 17.36 21.38
C GLN A 105 -3.25 16.50 21.68
N GLY A 106 -4.45 17.04 21.48
CA GLY A 106 -5.70 16.31 21.72
C GLY A 106 -6.03 15.20 20.71
N ILE A 107 -5.27 15.07 19.60
CA ILE A 107 -5.50 14.06 18.57
C ILE A 107 -4.26 13.20 18.27
N THR A 108 -3.11 13.50 18.89
CA THR A 108 -1.88 12.71 18.76
C THR A 108 -2.13 11.28 19.25
N TYR A 109 -1.54 10.31 18.55
CA TYR A 109 -1.62 8.91 18.92
C TYR A 109 -1.02 8.70 20.32
N ALA A 110 -1.78 8.01 21.17
CA ALA A 110 -1.31 7.53 22.45
C ALA A 110 -1.30 5.99 22.40
N ALA A 111 -0.19 5.39 22.84
CA ALA A 111 -0.10 3.95 22.98
C ALA A 111 -1.17 3.47 23.97
N GLY A 112 -1.99 2.51 23.56
CA GLY A 112 -2.94 1.84 24.43
C GLY A 112 -2.27 0.67 25.16
N GLU A 113 -2.87 0.23 26.26
CA GLU A 113 -2.42 -0.94 27.03
C GLU A 113 -2.94 -2.28 26.43
N GLU A 114 -3.84 -2.21 25.45
CA GLU A 114 -4.44 -3.39 24.83
C GLU A 114 -3.46 -4.13 23.92
N GLU A 115 -3.41 -5.45 24.08
CA GLU A 115 -2.66 -6.32 23.18
C GLU A 115 -3.25 -6.26 21.77
N ARG A 116 -2.42 -5.86 20.81
CA ARG A 116 -2.79 -5.80 19.38
C ARG A 116 -2.55 -7.15 18.73
N SER A 117 -3.61 -7.76 18.20
CA SER A 117 -3.55 -9.02 17.46
C SER A 117 -2.86 -8.86 16.10
N ALA A 118 -2.25 -9.95 15.62
CA ALA A 118 -1.79 -10.04 14.23
C ALA A 118 -2.97 -10.02 13.27
N GLY A 119 -2.78 -9.47 12.07
CA GLY A 119 -3.84 -9.43 11.07
C GLY A 119 -3.49 -8.57 9.86
N LEU A 120 -4.49 -7.86 9.34
CA LEU A 120 -4.38 -6.99 8.17
C LEU A 120 -4.62 -5.54 8.58
N ILE A 121 -3.64 -4.69 8.30
CA ILE A 121 -3.81 -3.24 8.40
C ILE A 121 -4.18 -2.66 7.05
N ARG A 122 -4.85 -1.52 7.03
CA ARG A 122 -5.01 -0.70 5.84
C ARG A 122 -3.83 0.26 5.72
N LEU A 123 -2.92 -0.04 4.80
CA LEU A 123 -1.78 0.81 4.48
C LEU A 123 -2.13 1.80 3.37
N LYS A 124 -2.05 3.10 3.68
CA LYS A 124 -2.21 4.21 2.73
C LYS A 124 -0.87 4.91 2.51
N LEU A 125 -0.55 5.16 1.25
CA LEU A 125 0.62 5.97 0.88
C LEU A 125 0.16 7.19 0.11
N PHE A 126 0.79 8.32 0.38
CA PHE A 126 0.53 9.58 -0.30
C PHE A 126 1.80 10.16 -0.92
N ASN A 127 1.63 11.18 -1.75
CA ASN A 127 2.67 12.01 -2.35
C ASN A 127 3.88 11.20 -2.92
N THR A 128 5.08 11.72 -2.77
CA THR A 128 6.32 11.08 -3.24
C THR A 128 6.58 9.74 -2.56
N VAL A 129 6.13 9.55 -1.30
CA VAL A 129 6.30 8.27 -0.59
C VAL A 129 5.59 7.14 -1.34
N ALA A 130 4.38 7.38 -1.84
CA ALA A 130 3.66 6.40 -2.65
C ALA A 130 4.40 5.99 -3.94
N VAL A 131 5.09 6.93 -4.60
CA VAL A 131 5.92 6.64 -5.78
C VAL A 131 7.15 5.82 -5.39
N GLU A 132 7.82 6.23 -4.30
CA GLU A 132 9.13 5.71 -3.91
C GLU A 132 9.07 4.32 -3.26
N ILE A 133 8.05 4.04 -2.45
CA ILE A 133 7.93 2.77 -1.71
C ILE A 133 6.76 1.89 -2.16
N GLY A 134 5.89 2.38 -3.04
CA GLY A 134 4.70 1.64 -3.51
C GLY A 134 5.05 0.26 -4.07
N ARG A 135 6.11 0.16 -4.87
CA ARG A 135 6.61 -1.14 -5.37
C ARG A 135 7.00 -2.08 -4.23
N ARG A 136 7.78 -1.61 -3.25
CA ARG A 136 8.22 -2.43 -2.11
C ARG A 136 7.04 -2.95 -1.30
N VAL A 137 5.99 -2.15 -1.16
CA VAL A 137 4.74 -2.59 -0.53
C VAL A 137 4.10 -3.73 -1.32
N LEU A 138 4.02 -3.62 -2.65
CA LEU A 138 3.50 -4.70 -3.50
C LEU A 138 4.38 -5.95 -3.49
N GLU A 139 5.70 -5.83 -3.38
CA GLU A 139 6.62 -6.98 -3.30
C GLU A 139 6.38 -7.86 -2.04
N GLN A 140 5.86 -7.26 -0.96
CA GLN A 140 5.48 -7.98 0.26
C GLN A 140 4.18 -8.79 0.11
N GLY A 141 3.40 -8.55 -0.96
CA GLY A 141 2.08 -9.11 -1.13
C GLY A 141 1.04 -8.32 -0.34
N VAL A 142 0.11 -7.69 -1.06
CA VAL A 142 -1.01 -6.95 -0.47
C VAL A 142 -2.34 -7.54 -0.89
N LEU A 143 -3.37 -7.34 -0.09
CA LEU A 143 -4.73 -7.71 -0.45
C LEU A 143 -5.46 -6.47 -0.97
N LEU A 144 -6.05 -6.62 -2.15
CA LEU A 144 -6.85 -5.60 -2.79
C LEU A 144 -8.23 -6.18 -3.12
N ASP A 145 -9.24 -5.33 -2.96
CA ASP A 145 -10.59 -5.64 -3.41
C ASP A 145 -10.62 -5.79 -4.94
N LEU A 146 -11.41 -6.73 -5.44
CA LEU A 146 -11.53 -7.03 -6.86
C LEU A 146 -11.82 -5.77 -7.70
N GLN A 147 -12.73 -4.90 -7.27
CA GLN A 147 -13.06 -3.67 -7.99
C GLN A 147 -11.88 -2.69 -8.01
N LYS A 148 -11.10 -2.64 -6.93
CA LYS A 148 -9.88 -1.82 -6.90
C LYS A 148 -8.82 -2.32 -7.88
N ILE A 149 -8.67 -3.64 -8.01
CA ILE A 149 -7.70 -4.23 -8.95
C ILE A 149 -8.14 -4.01 -10.39
N LEU A 150 -9.42 -4.24 -10.71
CA LEU A 150 -9.93 -3.98 -12.05
C LEU A 150 -9.72 -2.53 -12.47
N ARG A 151 -9.96 -1.58 -11.55
CA ARG A 151 -9.65 -0.15 -11.77
C ARG A 151 -8.15 0.10 -11.95
N MET A 152 -7.31 -0.57 -11.18
CA MET A 152 -5.86 -0.46 -11.31
C MET A 152 -5.39 -0.95 -12.68
N LEU A 153 -5.80 -2.16 -13.09
CA LEU A 153 -5.44 -2.77 -14.37
C LEU A 153 -5.96 -1.94 -15.55
N SER A 154 -7.18 -1.40 -15.49
CA SER A 154 -7.71 -0.53 -16.54
C SER A 154 -6.96 0.79 -16.66
N THR A 155 -6.54 1.37 -15.53
CA THR A 155 -5.72 2.59 -15.51
C THR A 155 -4.33 2.33 -16.11
N ILE A 156 -3.68 1.21 -15.77
CA ILE A 156 -2.40 0.80 -16.36
C ILE A 156 -2.55 0.58 -17.86
N GLY A 157 -3.56 -0.19 -18.29
CA GLY A 157 -3.79 -0.52 -19.69
C GLY A 157 -4.14 0.69 -20.58
N SER A 158 -4.53 1.81 -19.98
CA SER A 158 -4.88 3.05 -20.69
C SER A 158 -3.74 4.07 -20.75
N ASP A 159 -2.65 3.88 -20.00
CA ASP A 159 -1.56 4.84 -19.88
C ASP A 159 -0.58 4.72 -21.07
N ARG A 160 -0.77 5.60 -22.06
CA ARG A 160 0.05 5.64 -23.29
C ARG A 160 1.53 5.93 -23.05
N ARG A 161 1.92 6.50 -21.89
CA ARG A 161 3.34 6.72 -21.57
C ARG A 161 4.09 5.41 -21.34
N LEU A 162 3.35 4.35 -21.04
CA LEU A 162 3.88 3.00 -20.84
C LEU A 162 3.88 2.17 -22.13
N SER A 163 3.16 2.60 -23.17
CA SER A 163 3.18 1.96 -24.50
C SER A 163 4.28 2.48 -25.43
N ASP A 164 4.90 3.63 -25.12
CA ASP A 164 5.89 4.30 -25.98
C ASP A 164 7.36 4.06 -25.54
N THR A 165 7.62 3.14 -24.62
CA THR A 165 8.99 2.85 -24.16
C THR A 165 9.74 2.04 -25.22
N PRO A 166 10.84 2.56 -25.79
CA PRO A 166 11.59 1.87 -26.82
C PRO A 166 12.43 0.76 -26.18
N GLN A 167 12.06 -0.49 -26.49
CA GLN A 167 12.67 -1.74 -26.01
C GLN A 167 12.35 -2.12 -24.54
N GLY A 168 11.27 -2.89 -24.35
CA GLY A 168 11.18 -3.90 -23.29
C GLY A 168 10.51 -3.52 -21.97
N SER A 169 9.40 -2.78 -21.99
CA SER A 169 8.55 -2.58 -20.81
C SER A 169 7.14 -3.12 -21.03
N ASP A 170 7.03 -4.38 -21.41
CA ASP A 170 5.75 -5.06 -21.40
C ASP A 170 5.37 -5.29 -19.94
N TRP A 171 4.30 -4.64 -19.47
CA TRP A 171 3.68 -5.02 -18.21
C TRP A 171 3.16 -6.44 -18.39
N GLU A 172 3.85 -7.39 -17.78
CA GLU A 172 3.46 -8.79 -17.79
C GLU A 172 2.64 -9.07 -16.51
N CYS A 173 1.37 -9.42 -16.66
CA CYS A 173 0.56 -9.88 -15.54
C CYS A 173 0.59 -11.41 -15.53
N VAL A 174 0.95 -12.02 -14.40
CA VAL A 174 0.82 -13.46 -14.21
C VAL A 174 -0.42 -13.68 -13.33
N CYS A 175 -1.51 -14.09 -13.96
CA CYS A 175 -2.73 -14.45 -13.26
C CYS A 175 -2.71 -15.93 -12.91
N PHE A 176 -2.68 -16.24 -11.61
CA PHE A 176 -2.87 -17.61 -11.15
C PHE A 176 -4.35 -17.86 -10.91
N ASP A 177 -4.96 -18.53 -11.87
CA ASP A 177 -6.12 -19.38 -11.59
C ASP A 177 -5.60 -20.83 -11.60
N ASP A 178 -5.64 -21.47 -10.45
CA ASP A 178 -5.28 -22.87 -10.17
C ASP A 178 -4.27 -23.55 -11.12
N ASN A 179 -2.98 -23.34 -10.86
CA ASN A 179 -1.87 -24.23 -11.27
C ASN A 179 -1.24 -24.01 -12.67
N ARG A 180 -1.31 -22.81 -13.26
CA ARG A 180 -0.54 -22.46 -14.47
C ARG A 180 0.23 -21.14 -14.31
N ASP A 181 1.56 -21.20 -14.36
CA ASP A 181 2.48 -20.05 -14.49
C ASP A 181 2.36 -19.44 -15.90
N GLU A 182 1.17 -18.96 -16.28
CA GLU A 182 0.95 -18.34 -17.59
C GLU A 182 1.11 -16.82 -17.49
N VAL A 183 2.11 -16.29 -18.21
CA VAL A 183 2.25 -14.85 -18.41
C VAL A 183 1.18 -14.38 -19.39
N VAL A 184 0.31 -13.50 -18.93
CA VAL A 184 -0.79 -12.92 -19.71
C VAL A 184 -0.66 -11.40 -19.80
N SER A 185 -1.31 -10.80 -20.79
CA SER A 185 -1.38 -9.33 -20.87
C SER A 185 -2.23 -8.77 -19.73
N VAL A 186 -2.03 -7.48 -19.41
CA VAL A 186 -2.85 -6.74 -18.43
C VAL A 186 -4.34 -6.82 -18.77
N GLN A 187 -4.70 -6.76 -20.06
CA GLN A 187 -6.10 -6.83 -20.52
C GLN A 187 -6.70 -8.22 -20.31
N GLU A 188 -5.94 -9.28 -20.60
CA GLU A 188 -6.39 -10.66 -20.38
C GLU A 188 -6.51 -10.98 -18.89
N ALA A 189 -5.58 -10.49 -18.07
CA ALA A 189 -5.67 -10.55 -16.62
C ALA A 189 -6.94 -9.89 -16.06
N ALA A 190 -7.27 -8.68 -16.55
CA ALA A 190 -8.48 -7.97 -16.15
C ALA A 190 -9.74 -8.75 -16.55
N LYS A 191 -9.78 -9.31 -17.77
CA LYS A 191 -10.90 -10.12 -18.24
C LYS A 191 -11.09 -11.38 -17.40
N ARG A 192 -10.01 -12.12 -17.11
CA ARG A 192 -10.07 -13.32 -16.25
C ARG A 192 -10.61 -13.00 -14.85
N LEU A 193 -10.22 -11.86 -14.29
CA LEU A 193 -10.76 -11.37 -13.02
C LEU A 193 -12.24 -10.99 -13.08
N GLU A 194 -12.70 -10.40 -14.18
CA GLU A 194 -14.12 -10.07 -14.40
C GLU A 194 -14.98 -11.34 -14.52
N ASP A 195 -14.42 -12.40 -15.10
CA ASP A 195 -15.08 -13.69 -15.29
C ASP A 195 -15.14 -14.54 -14.01
N LEU A 196 -14.42 -14.17 -12.94
CA LEU A 196 -14.51 -14.85 -11.64
C LEU A 196 -15.93 -14.73 -11.06
N PRO A 197 -16.48 -15.80 -10.45
CA PRO A 197 -17.85 -15.83 -9.96
C PRO A 197 -18.05 -14.85 -8.81
N ALA A 198 -18.36 -13.59 -9.13
CA ALA A 198 -18.55 -12.53 -8.17
C ALA A 198 -19.87 -12.71 -7.40
N THR A 199 -19.78 -13.16 -6.16
CA THR A 199 -20.89 -13.07 -5.21
C THR A 199 -20.94 -11.63 -4.68
N LYS A 200 -22.00 -10.90 -5.08
CA LYS A 200 -22.19 -9.46 -4.80
C LYS A 200 -22.15 -9.05 -3.31
N ASP A 201 -22.18 -10.00 -2.37
CA ASP A 201 -22.31 -9.76 -0.92
C ASP A 201 -21.05 -10.05 -0.09
N GLN A 202 -19.95 -10.53 -0.70
CA GLN A 202 -18.69 -10.75 0.03
C GLN A 202 -17.55 -10.01 -0.69
N GLY A 203 -16.83 -9.16 0.05
CA GLY A 203 -15.64 -8.48 -0.48
C GLY A 203 -14.66 -9.53 -0.99
N MET A 204 -14.43 -9.54 -2.30
CA MET A 204 -13.54 -10.46 -2.97
C MET A 204 -12.13 -9.88 -2.96
N TRP A 205 -11.21 -10.61 -2.35
CA TRP A 205 -9.83 -10.16 -2.21
C TRP A 205 -8.90 -10.97 -3.08
N VAL A 206 -7.97 -10.27 -3.70
CA VAL A 206 -6.91 -10.88 -4.48
C VAL A 206 -5.58 -10.43 -3.90
N VAL A 207 -4.69 -11.39 -3.72
CA VAL A 207 -3.32 -11.11 -3.32
C VAL A 207 -2.57 -10.58 -4.53
N VAL A 208 -2.09 -9.34 -4.45
CA VAL A 208 -1.28 -8.71 -5.47
C VAL A 208 0.16 -8.67 -5.00
N ARG A 209 1.05 -9.27 -5.79
CA ARG A 209 2.49 -9.22 -5.54
C ARG A 209 3.25 -8.69 -6.74
N SER A 210 4.21 -7.79 -6.50
CA SER A 210 5.17 -7.41 -7.53
C SER A 210 6.31 -8.43 -7.59
N VAL A 211 6.64 -8.92 -8.79
CA VAL A 211 7.83 -9.76 -9.03
C VAL A 211 8.80 -9.06 -9.98
N MET A 212 10.10 -9.33 -9.83
CA MET A 212 11.16 -8.80 -10.70
C MET A 212 11.22 -9.55 -12.02
#